data_AF-A0A2V5NFU0-F1
#
_entry.id   AF-A0A2V5NFU0-F1
#
_cell.length_a   1.000
_cell.length_b   1.000
_cell.length_c   1.000
_cell.angle_alpha   90.00
_cell.angle_beta   90.00
_cell.angle_gamma   90.00
#
_symmetry.space_group_name_H-M   'P 1'
#
loop_
_entity.id
_entity.type
_entity.pdbx_description
1 polymer ?
#
loop_
_entity_poly.entity_id
_entity_poly.type
_entity_poly.pdbx_seq_one_letter_code
_entity_poly.pdbx_strand_id
1 'polypeptide(L)' 'MIKANEEEAWREQCRRGLDRDVMMRIKYGFCHVQKPVLDDVPCRSFATMAEYRDWCERELPAYLGYGRPTAR' A
#
# COMPACT_ATOMS: atom_id res chain seq x y z
N MET A 1 -9.88 17.70 26.14
CA MET A 1 -9.15 17.14 24.98
C MET A 1 -10.03 17.25 23.77
N ILE A 2 -9.66 18.08 22.78
CA ILE A 2 -10.39 18.19 21.52
C ILE A 2 -9.93 17.01 20.66
N LYS A 3 -10.83 16.08 20.32
CA LYS A 3 -10.56 15.07 19.29
C LYS A 3 -10.44 15.83 17.98
N ALA A 4 -9.22 15.97 17.46
CA ALA A 4 -9.02 16.49 16.12
C ALA A 4 -9.82 15.62 15.14
N ASN A 5 -10.44 16.25 14.14
CA ASN A 5 -11.07 15.54 13.04
C ASN A 5 -10.03 14.60 12.41
N GLU A 6 -10.29 13.29 12.41
CA GLU A 6 -9.31 12.27 12.00
C GLU A 6 -8.80 12.50 10.57
N GLU A 7 -9.68 12.96 9.68
CA GLU A 7 -9.32 13.32 8.32
C GLU A 7 -8.34 14.51 8.27
N GLU A 8 -8.61 15.55 9.04
CA GLU A 8 -7.76 16.75 9.10
C GLU A 8 -6.40 16.43 9.74
N ALA A 9 -6.40 15.61 10.80
CA ALA A 9 -5.19 15.12 11.43
C ALA A 9 -4.33 14.28 10.46
N TRP A 10 -4.98 13.43 9.65
CA TRP A 10 -4.31 12.65 8.61
C TRP A 10 -3.73 13.54 7.51
N ARG A 11 -4.51 14.52 7.00
CA ARG A 11 -4.03 15.48 5.99
C ARG A 11 -2.83 16.27 6.48
N GLU A 12 -2.86 16.72 7.73
CA GLU A 12 -1.76 17.47 8.34
C GLU A 12 -0.53 16.58 8.60
N GLN A 13 -0.73 15.28 8.91
CA GLN A 13 0.36 14.31 8.95
C GLN A 13 1.02 14.15 7.57
N CYS A 14 0.24 14.02 6.50
CA CYS A 14 0.75 13.94 5.13
C CYS A 14 1.56 15.18 4.75
N ARG A 15 1.02 16.38 5.03
CA ARG A 15 1.70 17.66 4.76
C ARG A 15 3.07 17.72 5.44
N ARG A 16 3.14 17.43 6.74
CA ARG A 16 4.41 17.38 7.50
C ARG A 16 5.37 16.32 6.97
N GLY A 17 4.87 15.19 6.47
CA GLY A 17 5.68 14.17 5.84
C GLY A 17 6.34 14.65 4.54
N LEU A 18 5.59 15.42 3.74
CA LEU A 18 6.07 16.06 2.51
C LEU A 18 7.00 17.25 2.79
N ASP A 19 6.87 17.95 3.91
CA ASP A 19 7.82 19.04 4.23
C ASP A 19 9.22 18.53 4.63
N ARG A 20 9.39 17.24 4.94
CA ARG A 20 10.69 16.65 5.27
C ARG A 20 11.63 16.66 4.08
N ASP A 21 12.92 16.88 4.34
CA ASP A 21 13.96 16.70 3.33
C ASP A 21 14.05 15.23 2.88
N VAL A 22 14.66 15.01 1.72
CA VAL A 22 14.76 13.69 1.08
C VAL A 22 15.43 12.67 2.00
N MET A 23 16.48 13.04 2.73
CA MET A 23 17.20 12.10 3.60
C MET A 23 16.34 11.69 4.80
N MET A 24 15.54 12.60 5.35
CA MET A 24 14.58 12.28 6.41
C MET A 24 13.42 11.40 5.90
N ARG A 25 12.96 11.63 4.67
CA ARG A 25 11.95 10.76 4.04
C ARG A 25 12.50 9.36 3.76
N ILE A 26 13.76 9.24 3.33
CA ILE A 26 14.42 7.93 3.20
C ILE A 26 14.53 7.29 4.58
N LYS A 27 15.07 7.99 5.58
CA LYS A 27 15.29 7.46 6.93
C LYS A 27 14.01 6.94 7.61
N TYR A 28 12.89 7.66 7.47
CA TYR A 28 11.64 7.34 8.17
C TYR A 28 10.50 6.83 7.27
N GLY A 29 10.67 6.89 5.95
CA GLY A 29 9.66 6.45 4.99
C GLY A 29 9.72 4.95 4.71
N PHE A 30 10.83 4.29 5.02
CA PHE A 30 10.88 2.83 5.03
C PHE A 30 10.11 2.31 6.24
N CYS A 31 8.93 1.75 5.98
CA CYS A 31 8.24 0.88 6.90
C CYS A 31 8.46 -0.57 6.45
N HIS A 32 8.88 -1.42 7.39
CA HIS A 32 8.84 -2.86 7.15
C HIS A 32 7.39 -3.32 7.28
N VAL A 33 6.72 -3.46 6.14
CA VAL A 33 5.33 -3.93 6.06
C VAL A 33 5.36 -5.33 5.46
N GLN A 34 4.86 -6.31 6.23
CA GLN A 34 4.55 -7.62 5.67
C GLN A 34 3.34 -7.45 4.75
N LYS A 35 3.52 -7.74 3.47
CA LYS A 35 2.46 -7.73 2.47
C LYS A 35 1.78 -9.11 2.52
N PRO A 36 0.53 -9.21 3.01
CA PRO A 36 -0.17 -10.47 3.09
C PRO A 36 -0.17 -11.19 1.75
N VAL A 37 -0.01 -12.53 1.77
CA VAL A 37 0.00 -13.40 0.59
C VAL A 37 1.24 -13.25 -0.30
N LEU A 38 1.73 -12.03 -0.53
CA LEU A 38 2.91 -11.77 -1.34
C LEU A 38 4.20 -12.22 -0.66
N ASP A 39 4.34 -11.96 0.64
CA ASP A 39 5.57 -12.29 1.38
C ASP A 39 5.56 -13.71 1.96
N ASP A 40 4.49 -14.48 1.76
CA ASP A 40 4.33 -15.83 2.31
C ASP A 40 5.20 -16.87 1.58
N VAL A 41 5.60 -16.59 0.35
CA VAL A 41 6.48 -17.43 -0.46
C VAL A 41 7.53 -16.60 -1.19
N PRO A 42 8.75 -17.12 -1.45
CA PRO A 42 9.82 -16.35 -2.10
C PRO A 42 9.48 -15.88 -3.52
N CYS A 43 8.72 -16.69 -4.27
CA CYS A 43 8.26 -16.33 -5.60
C CYS A 43 6.99 -17.08 -5.98
N ARG A 44 6.26 -16.52 -6.94
CA ARG A 44 5.12 -17.14 -7.60
C ARG A 44 5.19 -16.85 -9.08
N SER A 45 4.93 -17.85 -9.91
CA SER A 45 4.87 -17.74 -11.36
C SER A 45 3.52 -18.24 -11.86
N PHE A 46 3.12 -17.71 -13.02
CA PHE A 46 1.87 -18.06 -13.70
C PHE A 46 2.21 -18.36 -15.17
N ALA A 47 1.47 -19.28 -15.79
CA ALA A 47 1.68 -19.60 -17.19
C ALA A 47 1.10 -18.52 -18.11
N THR A 48 0.07 -17.81 -17.64
CA THR A 48 -0.58 -16.73 -18.40
C THR A 48 -0.86 -15.50 -17.55
N MET A 49 -1.02 -14.36 -18.22
CA MET A 49 -1.47 -13.12 -17.56
C MET A 49 -2.93 -13.19 -17.07
N ALA A 50 -3.75 -14.07 -17.64
CA ALA A 50 -5.12 -14.27 -17.16
C ALA A 50 -5.12 -14.92 -15.77
N GLU A 51 -4.36 -16.01 -15.62
CA GLU A 51 -4.17 -16.69 -14.33
C GLU A 51 -3.63 -15.76 -13.24
N TYR A 52 -2.64 -14.93 -13.59
CA TYR A 52 -2.09 -13.92 -12.68
C TYR A 52 -3.17 -12.94 -12.21
N ARG A 53 -3.97 -12.37 -13.12
CA ARG A 53 -5.02 -11.40 -12.77
C ARG A 53 -6.12 -12.01 -11.93
N ASP A 54 -6.57 -13.22 -12.27
CA ASP A 54 -7.62 -13.91 -11.54
C ASP A 54 -7.15 -14.28 -10.12
N TRP A 55 -5.87 -14.63 -9.97
CA TRP A 55 -5.25 -14.82 -8.66
C TRP A 55 -5.16 -13.51 -7.86
N CYS A 56 -4.76 -12.39 -8.48
CA CYS A 56 -4.70 -11.09 -7.82
C CYS A 56 -6.08 -10.66 -7.27
N GLU A 57 -7.16 -10.93 -7.99
CA GLU A 57 -8.51 -10.59 -7.54
C GLU A 57 -9.02 -11.47 -6.39
N ARG A 58 -8.60 -12.74 -6.35
CA ARG A 58 -9.07 -13.70 -5.35
C ARG A 58 -8.26 -13.65 -4.05
N GLU A 59 -6.94 -13.53 -4.15
CA GLU A 59 -6.05 -13.74 -3.00
C GLU A 59 -5.49 -12.44 -2.42
N LEU A 60 -5.33 -11.38 -3.22
CA LEU A 60 -4.69 -10.15 -2.74
C LEU A 60 -5.70 -9.17 -2.10
N PRO A 61 -5.38 -8.59 -0.94
CA PRO A 61 -6.14 -7.49 -0.39
C PRO A 61 -6.27 -6.30 -1.36
N ALA A 62 -7.47 -5.72 -1.44
CA ALA A 62 -7.77 -4.62 -2.36
C ALA A 62 -6.84 -3.40 -2.20
N TYR A 63 -6.39 -3.11 -0.96
CA TYR A 63 -5.52 -1.96 -0.68
C TYR A 63 -4.14 -2.07 -1.35
N LEU A 64 -3.71 -3.27 -1.79
CA LEU A 64 -2.45 -3.45 -2.49
C LEU A 64 -2.53 -3.03 -3.98
N GLY A 65 -3.73 -2.85 -4.54
CA GLY A 65 -3.91 -2.26 -5.87
C GLY A 65 -3.53 -3.15 -7.07
N TYR A 66 -3.37 -4.47 -6.87
CA TYR A 66 -3.07 -5.42 -7.96
C TYR A 66 -4.31 -5.93 -8.70
N GLY A 67 -5.51 -5.74 -8.13
CA GLY A 67 -6.78 -6.09 -8.77
C GLY A 67 -7.08 -5.19 -9.97
N ARG A 68 -8.07 -5.57 -10.78
CA ARG A 68 -8.51 -4.70 -11.88
C ARG A 68 -9.05 -3.37 -11.33
N PRO A 69 -8.80 -2.24 -12.01
CA PRO A 69 -9.38 -0.97 -11.63
C PRO A 69 -10.91 -1.10 -11.59
N THR A 70 -11.51 -0.84 -10.44
CA THR A 70 -12.96 -0.60 -10.38
C THR A 70 -13.21 0.71 -11.10
N ALA A 71 -14.01 0.69 -12.17
CA ALA A 71 -14.40 1.90 -12.88
C ALA A 71 -14.96 2.92 -11.88
N ARG A 72 -14.45 4.15 -11.96
CA ARG A 72 -14.88 5.29 -11.15
C ARG A 72 -15.86 6.15 -11.93
#